data_AF-A0A415D557-F1
#
_entry.id   AF-A0A415D557-F1
#
_cell.length_a   1.000
_cell.length_b   1.000
_cell.length_c   1.000
_cell.angle_alpha   90.00
_cell.angle_beta   90.00
_cell.angle_gamma   90.00
#
_symmetry.space_group_name_H-M   'P 1'
#
loop_
_entity.id
_entity.type
_entity.pdbx_description
1 polymer ?
#
loop_
_entity_poly.entity_id
_entity_poly.type
_entity_poly.pdbx_seq_one_letter_code
_entity_poly.pdbx_strand_id
1 'polypeptide(L)'
;MTAQTKWLSDAIEGMKNGTYDMTVDGKCSQCGACCSRCLPLSSKEIITIKQYIKAHDIKPYRHLFPVAKEVYDLACPFMDDSKLKEKCRIYPVRPEICRQFICKGDKKPFRMKAARYEVVDVRKEFFGE
;
A
#
# COMPACT_ATOMS: atom_id res chain seq x y z
N MET A 1 -34.97 13.39 -3.78
CA MET A 1 -33.49 13.39 -3.65
C MET A 1 -32.90 13.10 -5.01
N THR A 2 -32.02 13.96 -5.54
CA THR A 2 -31.32 13.72 -6.81
C THR A 2 -30.33 12.55 -6.63
N ALA A 3 -29.96 11.85 -7.72
CA ALA A 3 -29.02 10.72 -7.65
C ALA A 3 -27.70 11.09 -6.94
N GLN A 4 -27.24 12.33 -7.10
CA GLN A 4 -26.04 12.87 -6.48
C GLN A 4 -26.15 13.00 -4.95
N THR A 5 -27.35 13.39 -4.44
CA THR A 5 -27.60 13.45 -3.00
C THR A 5 -27.67 12.07 -2.34
N LYS A 6 -28.16 11.06 -3.07
CA LYS A 6 -28.22 9.67 -2.57
C LYS A 6 -26.83 9.03 -2.49
N TRP A 7 -25.99 9.22 -3.50
CA TRP A 7 -24.61 8.72 -3.47
C TRP A 7 -23.82 9.27 -2.28
N LEU A 8 -23.96 10.57 -1.99
CA LEU A 8 -23.26 11.20 -0.87
C LEU A 8 -23.75 10.68 0.48
N SER A 9 -25.06 10.51 0.67
CA SER A 9 -25.60 9.96 1.92
C SER A 9 -25.13 8.52 2.15
N ASP A 10 -25.15 7.69 1.10
CA ASP A 10 -24.74 6.29 1.17
C ASP A 10 -23.23 6.18 1.49
N ALA A 11 -22.40 7.06 0.91
CA ALA A 11 -20.98 7.15 1.22
C ALA A 11 -20.72 7.57 2.68
N ILE A 12 -21.43 8.58 3.18
CA ILE A 12 -21.31 9.04 4.58
C ILE A 12 -21.70 7.92 5.55
N GLU A 13 -22.79 7.20 5.26
CA GLU A 13 -23.22 6.06 6.07
C GLU A 13 -22.19 4.93 6.04
N GLY A 14 -21.68 4.58 4.86
CA GLY A 14 -20.59 3.62 4.67
C GLY A 14 -19.32 3.98 5.44
N MET A 15 -18.96 5.26 5.53
CA MET A 15 -17.79 5.70 6.30
C MET A 15 -18.02 5.55 7.80
N LYS A 16 -19.23 5.90 8.28
CA LYS A 16 -19.60 5.77 9.71
C LYS A 16 -19.61 4.33 10.18
N ASN A 17 -20.09 3.41 9.35
CA ASN A 17 -20.20 1.99 9.68
C ASN A 17 -18.95 1.16 9.28
N GLY A 18 -17.93 1.78 8.69
CA GLY A 18 -16.69 1.12 8.27
C GLY A 18 -16.84 0.19 7.05
N THR A 19 -17.95 0.26 6.32
CA THR A 19 -18.22 -0.57 5.13
C THR A 19 -17.91 0.13 3.82
N TYR A 20 -17.53 1.42 3.86
CA TYR A 20 -17.20 2.19 2.67
C TYR A 20 -16.07 1.53 1.87
N ASP A 21 -16.34 1.29 0.58
CA ASP A 21 -15.38 0.73 -0.35
C ASP A 21 -14.54 1.87 -0.95
N MET A 22 -13.25 1.91 -0.62
CA MET A 22 -12.29 2.87 -1.17
C MET A 22 -11.54 2.31 -2.39
N THR A 23 -12.00 1.21 -2.99
CA THR A 23 -11.44 0.66 -4.21
C THR A 23 -11.95 1.38 -5.46
N VAL A 24 -11.20 1.24 -6.56
CA VAL A 24 -11.66 1.62 -7.90
C VAL A 24 -11.82 0.33 -8.68
N ASP A 25 -13.04 -0.04 -9.04
CA ASP A 25 -13.39 -1.30 -9.70
C ASP A 25 -12.83 -2.55 -8.98
N GLY A 26 -12.91 -2.57 -7.64
CA GLY A 26 -12.37 -3.67 -6.82
C GLY A 26 -10.84 -3.70 -6.73
N LYS A 27 -10.14 -2.72 -7.29
CA LYS A 27 -8.67 -2.61 -7.25
C LYS A 27 -8.22 -1.54 -6.27
N CYS A 28 -6.97 -1.67 -5.81
CA CYS A 28 -6.33 -0.67 -4.97
C CYS A 28 -6.35 0.71 -5.66
N SER A 29 -6.97 1.69 -5.00
CA SER A 29 -7.05 3.09 -5.40
C SER A 29 -5.75 3.87 -5.20
N GLN A 30 -4.72 3.23 -4.62
CA GLN A 30 -3.44 3.85 -4.29
C GLN A 30 -3.62 5.01 -3.29
N CYS A 31 -4.48 4.83 -2.29
CA CYS A 31 -4.72 5.84 -1.25
C CYS A 31 -3.58 5.94 -0.22
N GLY A 32 -2.71 4.93 -0.12
CA GLY A 32 -1.59 4.91 0.83
C GLY A 32 -1.91 4.37 2.22
N ALA A 33 -3.19 4.22 2.58
CA ALA A 33 -3.61 3.85 3.94
C ALA A 33 -3.07 2.50 4.43
N CYS A 34 -2.79 1.55 3.53
CA CYS A 34 -2.19 0.25 3.85
C CYS A 34 -0.70 0.14 3.51
N CYS A 35 -0.09 1.21 3.00
CA CYS A 35 1.29 1.22 2.52
C CYS A 35 2.27 1.43 3.69
N SER A 36 2.59 0.35 4.40
CA SER A 36 3.49 0.33 5.57
C SER A 36 4.95 0.06 5.21
N ARG A 37 5.88 0.54 6.05
CA ARG A 37 7.31 0.18 6.05
C ARG A 37 7.55 -1.30 6.33
N CYS A 38 6.75 -1.93 7.20
CA CYS A 38 6.92 -3.33 7.57
C CYS A 38 5.83 -4.17 6.94
N LEU A 39 6.21 -5.15 6.10
CA LEU A 39 5.28 -6.01 5.38
C LEU A 39 5.70 -7.49 5.49
N PRO A 40 4.73 -8.42 5.61
CA PRO A 40 5.01 -9.85 5.49
C PRO A 40 5.32 -10.20 4.04
N LEU A 41 6.55 -10.65 3.76
CA LEU A 41 7.01 -11.02 2.43
C LEU A 41 7.59 -12.43 2.43
N SER A 42 7.38 -13.15 1.33
CA SER A 42 8.09 -14.40 1.05
C SER A 42 9.42 -14.13 0.33
N SER A 43 10.38 -15.05 0.43
CA SER A 43 11.68 -14.91 -0.27
C SER A 43 11.51 -14.76 -1.80
N LYS A 44 10.48 -15.39 -2.38
CA LYS A 44 10.16 -15.27 -3.81
C LYS A 44 9.73 -13.86 -4.19
N GLU A 45 8.91 -13.21 -3.35
CA GLU A 45 8.48 -11.83 -3.58
C GLU A 45 9.64 -10.86 -3.44
N ILE A 46 10.51 -11.07 -2.45
CA ILE A 46 11.73 -10.26 -2.28
C ILE A 46 12.60 -10.32 -3.54
N ILE A 47 12.86 -11.51 -4.08
CA ILE A 47 13.64 -11.68 -5.33
C ILE A 47 12.96 -10.96 -6.50
N THR A 48 11.65 -11.15 -6.67
CA THR A 48 10.87 -10.54 -7.75
C THR A 48 10.92 -9.01 -7.69
N ILE A 49 10.75 -8.45 -6.50
CA ILE A 49 10.80 -6.99 -6.28
C ILE A 49 12.22 -6.47 -6.54
N LYS A 50 13.27 -7.15 -6.07
CA LYS A 50 14.68 -6.76 -6.34
C LYS A 50 14.98 -6.72 -7.85
N GLN A 51 14.53 -7.74 -8.59
CA GLN A 51 14.68 -7.78 -10.05
C GLN A 51 13.95 -6.62 -10.73
N TYR A 52 12.71 -6.34 -10.31
CA TYR A 52 11.92 -5.24 -10.85
C TYR A 52 12.54 -3.87 -10.54
N ILE A 53 13.03 -3.65 -9.31
CA ILE A 53 13.75 -2.42 -8.94
C ILE A 53 14.95 -2.19 -9.86
N LYS A 54 15.76 -3.23 -10.07
CA LYS A 54 16.94 -3.15 -10.94
C LYS A 54 16.58 -2.88 -12.40
N ALA A 55 15.54 -3.54 -12.92
CA ALA A 55 15.12 -3.41 -14.31
C ALA A 55 14.51 -2.03 -14.63
N HIS A 56 13.93 -1.36 -13.63
CA HIS A 56 13.19 -0.10 -13.80
C HIS A 56 13.82 1.11 -13.09
N ASP A 57 15.04 1.00 -12.56
CA ASP A 57 15.75 2.04 -11.80
C ASP A 57 14.89 2.69 -10.70
N ILE A 58 14.21 1.87 -9.90
CA ILE A 58 13.28 2.38 -8.88
C ILE A 58 14.08 2.91 -7.70
N LYS A 59 13.83 4.17 -7.35
CA LYS A 59 14.40 4.84 -6.18
C LYS A 59 13.40 4.84 -5.01
N PRO A 60 13.86 4.84 -3.75
CA PRO A 60 12.95 5.01 -2.62
C PRO A 60 12.34 6.40 -2.64
N TYR A 61 11.08 6.51 -2.25
CA TYR A 61 10.42 7.78 -1.96
C TYR A 61 10.50 8.05 -0.45
N ARG A 62 10.65 9.31 -0.06
CA ARG A 62 10.69 9.75 1.35
C ARG A 62 9.48 10.64 1.61
N HIS A 63 8.65 10.28 2.58
CA HIS A 63 7.40 10.99 2.89
C HIS A 63 7.62 12.15 3.87
N LEU A 64 8.84 12.32 4.35
CA LEU A 64 9.18 13.29 5.37
C LEU A 64 9.55 14.63 4.77
N PHE A 65 9.03 15.69 5.37
CA PHE A 65 9.51 17.05 5.11
C PHE A 65 10.96 17.21 5.61
N PRO A 66 11.84 17.84 4.82
CA PRO A 66 13.29 17.93 5.11
C PRO A 66 13.66 18.72 6.39
N VAL A 67 12.68 19.24 7.13
CA VAL A 67 12.88 20.09 8.31
C VAL A 67 12.84 19.32 9.63
N ALA A 68 12.41 18.05 9.61
CA ALA A 68 12.24 17.28 10.84
C ALA A 68 13.51 16.46 11.15
N LYS A 69 14.22 16.83 12.23
CA LYS A 69 15.52 16.27 12.63
C LYS A 69 15.51 14.78 12.95
N GLU A 70 14.39 14.24 13.43
CA GLU A 70 14.25 12.84 13.82
C GLU A 70 12.84 12.34 13.55
N VAL A 71 12.55 11.98 12.30
CA VAL A 71 11.29 11.29 12.00
C VAL A 71 11.62 9.98 11.31
N TYR A 72 11.09 8.90 11.86
CA TYR A 72 11.10 7.59 11.22
C TYR A 72 10.00 7.58 10.17
N ASP A 73 10.37 7.45 8.90
CA ASP A 73 9.41 7.25 7.81
C ASP A 73 8.86 5.82 7.90
N LEU A 74 7.66 5.70 8.49
CA LEU A 74 6.92 4.44 8.64
C LEU A 74 6.08 4.09 7.41
N ALA A 75 6.06 4.94 6.39
CA ALA A 75 5.35 4.67 5.15
C ALA A 75 6.21 3.83 4.19
N CYS A 76 5.53 3.11 3.30
CA CYS A 76 6.18 2.25 2.32
C CYS A 76 7.01 3.10 1.34
N PRO A 77 8.32 2.84 1.17
CA PRO A 77 9.22 3.60 0.29
C PRO A 77 8.84 3.54 -1.20
N PHE A 78 7.92 2.65 -1.59
CA PHE A 78 7.40 2.57 -2.96
C PHE A 78 6.15 3.43 -3.18
N MET A 79 5.54 3.96 -2.13
CA MET A 79 4.38 4.84 -2.21
C MET A 79 4.88 6.26 -2.47
N ASP A 80 4.47 6.84 -3.59
CA ASP A 80 4.84 8.20 -4.00
C ASP A 80 3.59 9.06 -3.95
N ASP A 81 3.31 9.62 -2.77
CA ASP A 81 2.12 10.42 -2.52
C ASP A 81 2.17 11.82 -3.13
N SER A 82 3.31 12.23 -3.71
CA SER A 82 3.42 13.47 -4.49
C SER A 82 2.64 13.42 -5.81
N LYS A 83 2.36 12.21 -6.33
CA LYS A 83 1.67 12.01 -7.61
C LYS A 83 0.17 11.93 -7.43
N LEU A 84 -0.61 12.39 -8.41
CA LEU A 84 -2.07 12.20 -8.40
C LEU A 84 -2.49 10.77 -8.77
N LYS A 85 -1.73 10.09 -9.63
CA LYS A 85 -1.94 8.72 -10.13
C LYS A 85 -0.62 7.96 -10.15
N GLU A 86 -0.68 6.63 -10.27
CA GLU A 86 0.53 5.78 -10.39
C GLU A 86 1.52 5.99 -9.22
N LYS A 87 0.97 6.15 -8.02
CA LYS A 87 1.69 6.42 -6.77
C LYS A 87 2.55 5.23 -6.34
N CYS A 88 2.10 3.99 -6.53
CA CYS A 88 2.89 2.81 -6.15
C CYS A 88 3.91 2.46 -7.25
N ARG A 89 5.19 2.70 -6.96
CA ARG A 89 6.31 2.48 -7.91
C ARG A 89 6.49 1.02 -8.32
N ILE A 90 6.01 0.07 -7.51
CA ILE A 90 6.07 -1.38 -7.78
C ILE A 90 4.69 -2.00 -8.04
N TYR A 91 3.70 -1.22 -8.48
CA TYR A 91 2.31 -1.69 -8.65
C TYR A 91 2.17 -3.05 -9.38
N PRO A 92 2.93 -3.33 -10.46
CA PRO A 92 2.84 -4.61 -11.19
C PRO A 92 3.34 -5.82 -10.39
N VAL A 93 4.34 -5.64 -9.52
CA VAL A 93 4.97 -6.71 -8.73
C VAL A 93 4.64 -6.60 -7.23
N ARG A 94 3.51 -5.97 -6.88
CA ARG A 94 3.07 -5.83 -5.49
C ARG A 94 3.06 -7.17 -4.77
N PRO A 95 3.48 -7.23 -3.49
CA PRO A 95 3.39 -8.47 -2.74
C PRO A 95 1.94 -8.87 -2.50
N GLU A 96 1.72 -10.13 -2.14
CA GLU A 96 0.42 -10.74 -1.91
C GLU A 96 -0.36 -10.00 -0.83
N ILE A 97 0.31 -9.60 0.25
CA ILE A 97 -0.32 -8.79 1.30
C ILE A 97 -0.93 -7.50 0.73
N CYS A 98 -0.24 -6.80 -0.18
CA CYS A 98 -0.74 -5.59 -0.83
C CYS A 98 -1.84 -5.85 -1.87
N ARG A 99 -1.94 -7.09 -2.40
CA ARG A 99 -3.03 -7.50 -3.31
C ARG A 99 -4.28 -7.90 -2.54
N GLN A 100 -4.13 -8.52 -1.36
CA GLN A 100 -5.23 -8.97 -0.53
C GLN A 100 -5.79 -7.86 0.36
N PHE A 101 -4.90 -7.04 0.93
CA PHE A 101 -5.28 -5.96 1.83
C PHE A 101 -5.64 -4.69 1.04
N ILE A 102 -6.77 -4.76 0.35
CA ILE A 102 -7.40 -3.62 -0.30
C ILE A 102 -8.41 -2.94 0.64
N CYS A 103 -8.59 -1.63 0.50
CA CYS A 103 -9.39 -0.79 1.40
C CYS A 103 -10.90 -0.95 1.16
N LYS A 104 -11.41 -2.16 1.37
CA LYS A 104 -12.84 -2.51 1.34
C LYS A 104 -13.28 -3.13 2.67
N GLY A 105 -14.58 -3.10 2.98
CA GLY A 105 -15.12 -3.57 4.26
C GLY A 105 -15.05 -5.09 4.47
N ASP A 106 -15.15 -5.89 3.40
CA ASP A 106 -15.16 -7.36 3.43
C ASP A 106 -13.74 -7.97 3.45
N LYS A 107 -12.92 -7.56 4.42
CA LYS A 107 -11.53 -8.06 4.54
C LYS A 107 -11.55 -9.50 5.03
N LYS A 108 -11.16 -10.44 4.17
CA LYS A 108 -10.78 -11.78 4.63
C LYS A 108 -9.46 -11.68 5.40
N PRO A 109 -9.30 -12.42 6.51
CA PRO A 109 -8.02 -12.44 7.21
C PRO A 109 -6.92 -12.96 6.28
N PHE A 110 -5.79 -12.26 6.26
CA PHE A 110 -4.61 -12.71 5.54
C PHE A 110 -4.18 -14.06 6.12
N ARG A 111 -4.33 -15.14 5.37
CA ARG A 111 -3.95 -16.49 5.82
C ARG A 111 -2.44 -16.67 5.68
N MET A 112 -1.70 -16.00 6.57
CA MET A 112 -0.25 -16.14 6.65
C MET A 112 0.09 -17.55 7.10
N LYS A 113 0.70 -18.34 6.21
CA LYS A 113 1.43 -19.53 6.66
C LYS A 113 2.75 -19.03 7.20
N ALA A 114 2.89 -18.91 8.52
CA ALA A 114 4.06 -18.30 9.18
C ALA A 114 5.41 -18.85 8.67
N ALA A 115 5.49 -20.12 8.29
CA ALA A 115 6.69 -20.73 7.68
C ALA A 115 7.08 -20.17 6.29
N ARG A 116 6.25 -19.34 5.65
CA ARG A 116 6.45 -18.84 4.28
C ARG A 116 6.70 -17.33 4.18
N TYR A 117 6.40 -16.56 5.22
CA TYR A 117 6.48 -15.10 5.20
C TYR A 117 7.19 -14.60 6.44
N GLU A 118 8.10 -13.65 6.24
CA GLU A 118 8.76 -12.93 7.31
C GLU A 118 8.34 -11.47 7.28
N VAL A 119 8.28 -10.83 8.46
CA VAL A 119 8.02 -9.39 8.53
C VAL A 119 9.31 -8.67 8.17
N VAL A 120 9.28 -7.99 7.02
CA VAL A 120 10.44 -7.32 6.44
C VAL A 120 10.24 -5.82 6.52
N ASP A 121 11.25 -5.11 7.01
CA ASP A 121 11.40 -3.67 6.80
C ASP A 121 11.77 -3.46 5.33
N VAL A 122 10.79 -3.03 4.53
CA VAL A 122 10.96 -2.96 3.09
C VAL A 122 11.89 -1.80 2.67
N ARG A 123 12.05 -0.76 3.49
CA ARG A 123 13.02 0.30 3.17
C ARG A 123 14.44 -0.25 3.35
N LYS A 124 14.70 -0.90 4.48
CA LYS A 124 16.00 -1.50 4.77
C LYS A 124 16.34 -2.62 3.78
N GLU A 125 15.40 -3.52 3.50
CA GLU A 125 15.63 -4.70 2.64
C GLU A 125 15.94 -4.34 1.19
N PHE A 126 15.24 -3.35 0.62
CA PHE A 126 15.37 -3.04 -0.80
C PHE A 126 16.33 -1.88 -1.10
N PHE A 127 16.60 -1.01 -0.12
CA PHE A 127 17.40 0.20 -0.34
C PHE A 127 18.54 0.40 0.66
N GLY A 128 18.63 -0.40 1.73
CA GLY A 128 19.69 -0.30 2.73
C GLY A 128 19.58 0.91 3.66
N GLU A 129 18.41 1.56 3.71
CA GLU A 129 18.12 2.74 4.55
C GLU A 129 17.30 2.43 5.81
#